data_AF-A0A2G5TMK2-F1
#
_entry.id   AF-A0A2G5TMK2-F1
#
_cell.length_a   1.000
_cell.length_b   1.000
_cell.length_c   1.000
_cell.angle_alpha   90.00
_cell.angle_beta   90.00
_cell.angle_gamma   90.00
#
_symmetry.space_group_name_H-M   'P 1'
#
loop_
_entity.id
_entity.type
_entity.pdbx_description
1 polymer ?
#
loop_
_entity_poly.entity_id
_entity_poly.type
_entity_poly.pdbx_seq_one_letter_code
_entity_poly.pdbx_strand_id
1 'polypeptide(L)'
;MSSSGPRIAKVERIVQENPIVLFVLSYAHKENDGILTILKTMKTEFKTIYVDENVRIRLGVQEYTGKEEFPLLFIGGQLKDISEFEQ
;
A
#
# COMPACT_ATOMS: atom_id res chain seq x y z
N MET A 1 2.24 21.37 -12.80
CA MET A 1 1.78 19.97 -12.71
C MET A 1 3.04 19.12 -12.67
N SER A 2 3.37 18.57 -11.50
CA SER A 2 4.62 17.83 -11.31
C SER A 2 4.64 16.64 -12.27
N SER A 3 5.66 16.57 -13.12
CA SER A 3 5.89 15.44 -14.03
C SER A 3 6.33 14.23 -13.21
N SER A 4 5.38 13.60 -12.53
CA SER A 4 5.58 12.33 -11.84
C SER A 4 6.12 11.32 -12.84
N GLY A 5 7.26 10.70 -12.53
CA GLY A 5 7.84 9.66 -13.40
C GLY A 5 6.84 8.51 -13.64
N PRO A 6 7.04 7.70 -14.70
CA PRO A 6 6.08 6.65 -15.10
C PRO A 6 5.77 5.63 -13.99
N ARG A 7 6.67 5.46 -13.02
CA ARG A 7 6.45 4.62 -11.82
C ARG A 7 5.48 5.25 -10.82
N ILE A 8 5.68 6.52 -10.49
CA ILE A 8 4.83 7.29 -9.57
C ILE A 8 3.40 7.35 -10.12
N ALA A 9 3.23 7.64 -11.42
CA ALA A 9 1.92 7.67 -12.06
C ALA A 9 1.19 6.31 -12.02
N LYS A 10 1.94 5.19 -12.06
CA LYS A 10 1.36 3.85 -11.93
C LYS A 10 0.82 3.60 -10.51
N VAL A 11 1.56 4.04 -9.49
CA VAL A 11 1.12 3.91 -8.09
C VAL A 11 -0.05 4.83 -7.78
N GLU A 12 0.02 6.09 -8.23
CA GLU A 12 -1.07 7.06 -8.12
C GLU A 12 -2.38 6.48 -8.68
N ARG A 13 -2.33 5.90 -9.88
CA ARG A 13 -3.49 5.24 -10.49
C ARG A 13 -4.01 4.07 -9.64
N ILE A 14 -3.13 3.24 -9.10
CA ILE A 14 -3.53 2.12 -8.23
C ILE A 14 -4.29 2.64 -7.00
N VAL A 15 -3.77 3.65 -6.32
CA VAL A 15 -4.38 4.17 -5.08
C VAL A 15 -5.63 5.02 -5.33
N GLN A 16 -5.81 5.56 -6.54
CA GLN A 16 -7.02 6.27 -6.95
C GLN A 16 -8.15 5.32 -7.41
N GLU A 17 -7.81 4.22 -8.09
CA GLU A 17 -8.79 3.25 -8.59
C GLU A 17 -9.32 2.30 -7.52
N ASN A 18 -8.68 2.22 -6.34
CA ASN A 18 -9.01 1.27 -5.29
C ASN A 18 -9.20 2.02 -3.96
N PRO A 19 -10.35 1.87 -3.27
CA PRO A 19 -10.65 2.63 -2.06
C PRO A 19 -9.70 2.31 -0.91
N ILE A 20 -9.22 1.06 -0.84
CA ILE A 20 -8.23 0.60 0.13
C ILE A 20 -7.15 -0.19 -0.61
N VAL A 21 -5.89 0.19 -0.43
CA VAL A 21 -4.73 -0.52 -0.99
C VAL A 21 -3.70 -0.76 0.11
N LEU A 22 -3.25 -2.00 0.23
CA LEU A 22 -2.20 -2.40 1.16
C LEU A 22 -1.00 -2.94 0.36
N PHE A 23 0.12 -2.23 0.45
CA PHE A 23 1.41 -2.68 -0.10
C PHE A 23 2.20 -3.41 0.98
N VAL A 24 2.56 -4.66 0.72
CA VAL A 24 3.18 -5.58 1.70
C VAL A 24 4.31 -6.37 1.08
N LEU A 25 5.13 -6.97 1.93
CA LEU A 25 6.15 -7.95 1.55
C LEU A 25 5.58 -9.35 1.75
N SER A 26 5.64 -10.22 0.73
CA SER A 26 5.04 -11.56 0.79
C SER A 26 5.61 -12.39 1.96
N TYR A 27 6.90 -12.25 2.24
CA TYR A 27 7.60 -12.96 3.31
C TYR A 27 7.29 -12.45 4.73
N ALA A 28 6.73 -11.24 4.88
CA ALA A 28 6.43 -10.62 6.17
C ALA A 28 5.07 -11.08 6.74
N HIS A 29 4.78 -12.38 6.69
CA HIS A 29 3.46 -12.94 6.99
C HIS A 29 2.88 -12.50 8.34
N LYS A 30 3.71 -12.44 9.40
CA LYS A 30 3.26 -12.07 10.75
C LYS A 30 2.78 -10.62 10.84
N GLU A 31 3.54 -9.69 10.27
CA GLU A 31 3.19 -8.26 10.25
C GLU A 31 1.97 -8.02 9.35
N ASN A 32 1.87 -8.75 8.24
CA ASN A 32 0.75 -8.67 7.33
C ASN A 32 -0.56 -9.19 7.97
N ASP A 33 -0.50 -10.23 8.81
CA ASP A 33 -1.70 -10.91 9.32
C ASP A 33 -2.58 -10.01 10.20
N GLY A 34 -1.95 -9.19 11.05
CA GLY A 34 -2.66 -8.23 11.91
C GLY A 34 -3.49 -7.24 11.09
N ILE A 35 -2.83 -6.52 10.17
CA ILE A 35 -3.51 -5.52 9.34
C ILE A 35 -4.52 -6.16 8.37
N LEU A 36 -4.21 -7.32 7.78
CA LEU A 36 -5.15 -8.03 6.90
C LEU A 36 -6.41 -8.48 7.64
N THR A 37 -6.28 -8.91 8.90
CA THR A 37 -7.42 -9.31 9.74
C THR A 37 -8.34 -8.11 10.03
N ILE A 38 -7.75 -6.95 10.31
CA ILE A 38 -8.50 -5.69 10.53
C ILE A 38 -9.23 -5.28 9.24
N LEU A 39 -8.54 -5.26 8.10
CA LEU A 39 -9.14 -4.90 6.81
C LEU A 39 -10.28 -5.86 6.41
N LYS A 40 -10.14 -7.16 6.66
CA LYS A 40 -11.21 -8.16 6.46
C LYS A 40 -12.44 -7.87 7.34
N THR A 41 -12.25 -7.33 8.53
CA THR A 41 -13.35 -6.99 9.46
C THR A 41 -14.14 -5.77 9.00
N MET A 42 -13.52 -4.85 8.26
CA MET A 42 -14.18 -3.64 7.73
C MET A 42 -15.22 -3.91 6.64
N LYS A 43 -15.40 -5.17 6.20
CA LYS A 43 -16.35 -5.58 5.14
C LYS A 43 -16.27 -4.73 3.87
N THR A 44 -15.12 -4.12 3.62
CA THR A 44 -14.86 -3.24 2.49
C THR A 44 -13.85 -3.93 1.58
N GLU A 45 -14.05 -3.84 0.27
CA GLU A 45 -13.11 -4.41 -0.69
C GLU A 45 -11.76 -3.69 -0.59
N PHE A 46 -10.69 -4.45 -0.43
CA PHE A 46 -9.33 -3.93 -0.36
C PHE A 46 -8.41 -4.70 -1.31
N LYS A 47 -7.38 -4.02 -1.80
CA LYS A 47 -6.38 -4.58 -2.70
C LYS A 47 -5.05 -4.76 -1.99
N THR A 48 -4.58 -5.99 -1.91
CA THR A 48 -3.24 -6.32 -1.42
C THR A 48 -2.26 -6.44 -2.59
N ILE A 49 -1.09 -5.83 -2.48
CA ILE A 49 -0.02 -5.91 -3.49
C ILE A 49 1.27 -6.32 -2.81
N TYR A 50 1.79 -7.48 -3.19
CA TYR A 50 3.11 -7.97 -2.77
C TYR A 50 4.20 -7.28 -3.59
N VAL A 51 4.90 -6.32 -2.99
CA VAL A 51 5.83 -5.45 -3.72
C VAL A 51 7.16 -6.12 -4.06
N ASP A 52 7.52 -7.15 -3.31
CA ASP A 52 8.71 -7.98 -3.56
C ASP A 52 8.59 -8.83 -4.84
N GLU A 53 7.38 -9.10 -5.30
CA GLU A 53 7.12 -9.75 -6.59
C GLU A 53 7.24 -8.78 -7.78
N ASN A 54 7.25 -7.47 -7.52
CA ASN A 54 7.32 -6.45 -8.57
C ASN A 54 8.17 -5.24 -8.17
N VAL A 55 9.46 -5.30 -8.50
CA VAL A 55 10.44 -4.23 -8.23
C VAL A 55 10.01 -2.86 -8.76
N ARG A 56 9.29 -2.78 -9.89
CA ARG A 56 8.84 -1.50 -10.45
C ARG A 56 7.76 -0.85 -9.59
N ILE A 57 6.85 -1.65 -9.06
CA ILE A 57 5.82 -1.17 -8.12
C ILE A 57 6.49 -0.78 -6.81
N ARG A 58 7.39 -1.61 -6.26
CA ARG A 58 8.13 -1.29 -5.03
C ARG A 58 8.81 0.08 -5.11
N LEU A 59 9.64 0.29 -6.13
CA LEU A 59 10.34 1.56 -6.34
C LEU A 59 9.36 2.72 -6.55
N GLY A 60 8.27 2.49 -7.30
CA GLY A 60 7.24 3.50 -7.48
C GLY A 60 6.56 3.92 -6.18
N VAL A 61 6.29 2.98 -5.26
CA VAL A 61 5.66 3.28 -3.97
C VAL A 61 6.61 4.05 -3.07
N GLN A 62 7.89 3.67 -3.04
CA GLN A 62 8.92 4.38 -2.28
C GLN A 62 9.09 5.80 -2.80
N GLU A 63 9.12 6.00 -4.12
CA GLU A 63 9.17 7.33 -4.75
C GLU A 63 7.89 8.16 -4.47
N TYR A 64 6.72 7.52 -4.48
CA TYR A 64 5.43 8.19 -4.26
C TYR A 64 5.24 8.63 -2.80
N THR A 65 5.73 7.86 -1.83
CA THR A 65 5.53 8.12 -0.39
C THR A 65 6.73 8.72 0.32
N GLY A 66 7.94 8.56 -0.22
CA GLY A 66 9.19 8.82 0.48
C GLY A 66 9.50 7.82 1.60
N LYS A 67 8.75 6.71 1.72
CA LYS A 67 8.96 5.65 2.73
C LYS A 67 9.71 4.48 2.12
N GLU A 68 10.66 3.92 2.85
CA GLU A 68 11.42 2.75 2.40
C GLU A 68 10.86 1.43 2.92
N GLU A 69 10.13 1.49 4.05
CA GLU A 69 9.62 0.34 4.79
C GLU A 69 8.17 0.01 4.41
N PHE A 70 7.83 -1.26 4.55
CA PHE A 70 6.50 -1.83 4.34
C PHE A 70 6.09 -2.57 5.62
N PRO A 71 4.79 -2.69 5.93
CA PRO A 71 3.63 -2.39 5.09
C PRO A 71 3.29 -0.90 4.92
N LEU A 72 2.59 -0.56 3.83
CA LEU A 72 2.04 0.79 3.58
C LEU A 72 0.56 0.71 3.19
N LEU A 73 -0.29 1.39 3.94
CA LEU A 73 -1.75 1.39 3.77
C LEU A 73 -2.23 2.71 3.15
N PHE A 74 -3.03 2.60 2.11
CA PHE A 74 -3.76 3.71 1.51
C PHE A 74 -5.26 3.54 1.71
N ILE A 75 -5.93 4.59 2.15
CA ILE A 75 -7.39 4.68 2.23
C ILE A 75 -7.82 5.97 1.53
N GLY A 76 -8.67 5.84 0.51
CA GLY A 76 -9.14 6.98 -0.30
C GLY A 76 -8.01 7.75 -0.99
N GLY A 77 -6.97 7.05 -1.45
CA GLY A 77 -5.79 7.65 -2.07
C GLY A 77 -4.80 8.31 -1.10
N GLN A 78 -5.06 8.30 0.21
CA GLN A 78 -4.18 8.88 1.23
C GLN A 78 -3.43 7.79 2.00
N LEU A 79 -2.14 8.00 2.23
CA LEU A 79 -1.33 7.15 3.11
C LEU A 79 -1.85 7.27 4.56
N LYS A 80 -2.01 6.13 5.24
CA LYS A 80 -2.42 6.03 6.64
C LYS A 80 -1.33 5.38 7.47
N ASP A 81 -1.27 5.78 8.73
CA ASP A 81 -0.37 5.13 9.68
C ASP A 81 -1.03 3.83 10.16
N ILE A 82 -0.31 2.73 10.02
CA ILE A 82 -0.83 1.39 10.34
C ILE A 82 -0.90 1.19 11.86
N SER A 83 -0.05 1.89 12.63
CA SER A 83 -0.08 1.83 14.09
C SER A 83 -1.37 2.39 14.68
N GLU A 84 -2.15 3.17 13.92
CA GLU A 84 -3.51 3.59 14.32
C GLU A 84 -4.49 2.41 14.43
N PHE A 85 -4.18 1.27 13.82
CA PHE A 85 -5.07 0.11 13.72
C PHE A 85 -4.67 -1.06 14.64
N GLU A 86 -3.47 -1.06 15.22
CA GLU A 86 -2.94 -2.15 16.07
C GLU A 86 -3.37 -2.05 17.55
N GLN A 87 -4.59 -1.55 17.85
CA GLN A 87 -5.09 -1.39 19.23
C GLN A 87 -5.50 -2.69 19.91
#